data_AF-A0A950C0L6-F1
#
_entry.id   AF-A0A950C0L6-F1
#
_cell.length_a   1.000
_cell.length_b   1.000
_cell.length_c   1.000
_cell.angle_alpha   90.00
_cell.angle_beta   90.00
_cell.angle_gamma   90.00
#
_symmetry.space_group_name_H-M   'P 1'
#
loop_
_entity.id
_entity.type
_entity.pdbx_description
1 polymer ?
#
loop_
_entity_poly.entity_id
_entity_poly.type
_entity_poly.pdbx_seq_one_letter_code
_entity_poly.pdbx_strand_id
1 'polypeptide(L)'
;ASLILGIWCLGVAVALPDAWWGGLSLSGRLAGGALTAALWTYSPFMLYLVVESIATGVSQRAIWVARGLMTVCVFPNLIVHTINATAQAQHGCALVAFSPSIVNALFVSAQLVIIGFFAVSYLRTAGLARQRVRWIFWSFLVSRLGVLLNLFNRLAIHPVQLSGVEWMTIMLFPLGCAYAILRHRIIDVNFVLNRTLVYTVLTTLVVGIFVLVENVLNTVAVGRGFSLTVEIIVALGLGLSFNALHKRVESGLERTLFRRKYEAAVALQQLVEEAAFTENVDALVRRTTAEVPRAIGATGAALYERRDTHYALVGETGINNLPAAVDVDDLAFVRLRARLSQVDLADVASALGGDAIAFALGVRGQLEGALVLGRRPSGESYSPDEIRMLRGTAHEIAAELHAIRARERAELLSAVMSGSIDVATAKARLASLS
;
A
#
# COMPACT_ATOMS: atom_id res chain seq x y z
N ALA A 1 -1.57 9.86 4.43
CA ALA A 1 -2.49 9.84 3.27
C ALA A 1 -3.68 8.89 3.49
N SER A 2 -3.47 7.58 3.63
CA SER A 2 -4.57 6.58 3.75
C SER A 2 -5.53 6.81 4.93
N LEU A 3 -5.01 7.15 6.11
CA LEU A 3 -5.81 7.42 7.31
C LEU A 3 -6.66 8.70 7.17
N ILE A 4 -6.07 9.74 6.56
CA ILE A 4 -6.74 11.04 6.30
C ILE A 4 -7.81 10.88 5.21
N LEU A 5 -7.52 10.12 4.16
CA LEU A 5 -8.50 9.77 3.12
C LEU A 5 -9.66 8.95 3.70
N GLY A 6 -9.36 8.02 4.61
CA GLY A 6 -10.36 7.24 5.35
C GLY A 6 -11.27 8.12 6.18
N ILE A 7 -10.72 9.05 6.98
CA ILE A 7 -11.49 10.01 7.77
C ILE A 7 -12.35 10.92 6.88
N TRP A 8 -11.80 11.36 5.73
CA TRP A 8 -12.55 12.19 4.78
C TRP A 8 -13.73 11.43 4.16
N CYS A 9 -13.51 10.19 3.70
CA CYS A 9 -14.58 9.31 3.21
C CYS A 9 -15.64 9.04 4.30
N LEU A 10 -15.22 8.90 5.56
CA LEU A 10 -16.12 8.69 6.70
C LEU A 10 -16.96 9.95 6.97
N GLY A 11 -16.36 11.15 6.87
CA GLY A 11 -17.10 12.42 6.94
C GLY A 11 -18.12 12.59 5.81
N VAL A 12 -17.81 12.14 4.59
CA VAL A 12 -18.74 12.12 3.45
C VAL A 12 -19.87 11.09 3.66
N ALA A 13 -19.55 9.92 4.22
CA ALA A 13 -20.54 8.88 4.51
C ALA A 13 -21.47 9.22 5.69
N VAL A 14 -20.96 9.94 6.70
CA VAL A 14 -21.76 10.36 7.87
C VAL A 14 -22.76 11.48 7.53
N ALA A 15 -22.54 12.21 6.43
CA ALA A 15 -23.51 13.18 5.89
C ALA A 15 -24.74 12.53 5.20
N LEU A 16 -24.94 11.22 5.32
CA LEU A 16 -26.16 10.52 4.92
C LEU A 16 -27.38 11.00 5.75
N PRO A 17 -28.59 10.96 5.16
CA PRO A 17 -29.75 11.73 5.64
C PRO A 17 -30.14 11.42 7.09
N ASP A 18 -30.75 12.41 7.74
CA ASP A 18 -31.26 12.41 9.13
C ASP A 18 -31.99 11.12 9.56
N ALA A 19 -32.49 10.35 8.59
CA ALA A 19 -33.07 9.02 8.74
C ALA A 19 -32.19 8.01 9.49
N TRP A 20 -30.85 8.06 9.39
CA TRP A 20 -29.97 7.12 10.08
C TRP A 20 -29.91 7.37 11.60
N TRP A 21 -30.07 8.64 12.02
CA TRP A 21 -30.05 9.04 13.42
C TRP A 21 -31.44 9.06 14.05
N GLY A 22 -32.49 8.72 13.28
CA GLY A 22 -33.89 8.80 13.71
C GLY A 22 -34.27 7.87 14.86
N GLY A 23 -33.52 6.76 15.04
CA GLY A 23 -33.71 5.82 16.15
C GLY A 23 -33.10 6.24 17.49
N LEU A 24 -32.28 7.30 17.51
CA LEU A 24 -31.53 7.72 18.70
C LEU A 24 -32.34 8.69 19.58
N SER A 25 -32.00 8.68 20.87
CA SER A 25 -32.51 9.64 21.86
C SER A 25 -32.28 11.09 21.42
N LEU A 26 -33.02 12.05 21.99
CA LEU A 26 -32.90 13.48 21.67
C LEU A 26 -31.44 13.97 21.79
N SER A 27 -30.72 13.52 22.81
CA SER A 27 -29.29 13.79 23.00
C SER A 27 -28.41 13.14 21.93
N GLY A 28 -28.72 11.92 21.49
CA GLY A 28 -28.03 11.24 20.40
C GLY A 28 -28.23 11.92 19.04
N ARG A 29 -29.41 12.45 18.75
CA ARG A 29 -29.68 13.24 17.54
C ARG A 29 -28.93 14.57 17.52
N LEU A 30 -28.87 15.26 18.65
CA LEU A 30 -28.11 16.51 18.78
C LEU A 30 -26.60 16.27 18.68
N ALA A 31 -26.08 15.21 19.31
CA ALA A 31 -24.68 14.83 19.19
C ALA A 31 -24.32 14.40 17.76
N GLY A 32 -25.18 13.63 17.09
CA GLY A 32 -25.03 13.25 15.70
C GLY A 32 -25.02 14.44 14.75
N GLY A 33 -25.96 15.39 14.92
CA GLY A 33 -26.01 16.63 14.14
C GLY A 33 -24.79 17.54 14.33
N ALA A 34 -24.26 17.64 15.56
CA ALA A 34 -23.04 18.39 15.82
C ALA A 34 -21.81 17.71 15.20
N LEU A 35 -21.75 16.37 15.24
CA LEU A 35 -20.68 15.58 14.65
C LEU A 35 -20.69 15.66 13.11
N THR A 36 -21.86 15.55 12.48
CA THR A 36 -22.01 15.66 11.01
C THR A 36 -21.63 17.06 10.53
N ALA A 37 -22.09 18.11 11.21
CA ALA A 37 -21.72 19.49 10.90
C ALA A 37 -20.21 19.73 11.07
N ALA A 38 -19.60 19.20 12.13
CA ALA A 38 -18.15 19.29 12.34
C ALA A 38 -17.38 18.56 11.22
N LEU A 39 -17.73 17.32 10.90
CA LEU A 39 -17.09 16.54 9.84
C LEU A 39 -17.21 17.21 8.47
N TRP A 40 -18.37 17.80 8.17
CA TRP A 40 -18.59 18.56 6.95
C TRP A 40 -17.74 19.82 6.89
N THR A 41 -17.61 20.54 8.01
CA THR A 41 -16.79 21.76 8.11
C THR A 41 -15.29 21.46 7.98
N TYR A 42 -14.82 20.30 8.46
CA TYR A 42 -13.42 19.86 8.35
C TYR A 42 -13.06 19.21 7.01
N SER A 43 -14.05 18.79 6.21
CA SER A 43 -13.83 18.10 4.94
C SER A 43 -12.88 18.83 3.97
N PRO A 44 -12.99 20.16 3.73
CA PRO A 44 -12.07 20.89 2.86
C PRO A 44 -10.63 20.88 3.36
N PHE A 45 -10.43 20.97 4.69
CA PHE A 45 -9.10 20.95 5.29
C PHE A 45 -8.45 19.57 5.20
N MET A 46 -9.22 18.51 5.44
CA MET A 46 -8.75 17.13 5.27
C MET A 46 -8.36 16.85 3.81
N LEU A 47 -9.18 17.31 2.86
CA LEU A 47 -8.88 17.17 1.43
C LEU A 47 -7.61 17.93 1.04
N TYR A 48 -7.40 19.14 1.58
CA TYR A 48 -6.15 19.89 1.42
C TYR A 48 -4.94 19.07 1.89
N LEU A 49 -5.00 18.45 3.08
CA LEU A 49 -3.90 17.63 3.59
C LEU A 49 -3.62 16.40 2.73
N VAL A 50 -4.66 15.78 2.16
CA VAL A 50 -4.49 14.68 1.18
C VAL A 50 -3.73 15.19 -0.04
N VAL A 51 -4.15 16.32 -0.61
CA VAL A 51 -3.50 16.95 -1.77
C VAL A 51 -2.06 17.34 -1.43
N GLU A 52 -1.81 17.92 -0.27
CA GLU A 52 -0.49 18.27 0.24
C GLU A 52 0.42 17.02 0.32
N SER A 53 -0.10 15.89 0.79
CA SER A 53 0.67 14.65 0.89
C SER A 53 1.04 14.01 -0.46
N ILE A 54 0.30 14.34 -1.52
CA ILE A 54 0.54 13.84 -2.88
C ILE A 54 1.42 14.83 -3.67
N ALA A 55 1.37 16.12 -3.30
CA ALA A 55 2.07 17.17 -4.00
C ALA A 55 3.60 17.01 -3.89
N THR A 56 4.28 17.08 -5.04
CA THR A 56 5.75 17.00 -5.13
C THR A 56 6.29 18.24 -5.84
N GLY A 57 7.44 18.77 -5.38
CA GLY A 57 8.08 19.94 -5.99
C GLY A 57 7.53 21.31 -5.54
N VAL A 58 6.73 21.36 -4.47
CA VAL A 58 6.24 22.62 -3.87
C VAL A 58 7.22 23.09 -2.78
N SER A 59 7.57 24.38 -2.78
CA SER A 59 8.48 24.96 -1.78
C SER A 59 7.83 25.02 -0.40
N GLN A 60 8.62 24.84 0.67
CA GLN A 60 8.14 24.87 2.06
C GLN A 60 7.36 26.15 2.41
N ARG A 61 7.77 27.31 1.87
CA ARG A 61 7.07 28.60 2.07
C ARG A 61 5.64 28.58 1.51
N ALA A 62 5.44 27.97 0.34
CA ALA A 62 4.12 27.88 -0.27
C ALA A 62 3.17 26.94 0.51
N ILE A 63 3.71 25.89 1.13
CA ILE A 63 2.96 25.01 2.02
C ILE A 63 2.49 25.78 3.26
N TRP A 64 3.39 26.54 3.90
CA TRP A 64 3.02 27.36 5.07
C TRP A 64 1.97 28.42 4.74
N VAL A 65 2.09 29.10 3.60
CA VAL A 65 1.10 30.09 3.14
C VAL A 65 -0.26 29.43 2.87
N ALA A 66 -0.28 28.29 2.19
CA ALA A 66 -1.53 27.57 1.91
C ALA A 66 -2.18 27.03 3.18
N ARG A 67 -1.40 26.51 4.15
CA ARG A 67 -1.90 26.13 5.48
C ARG A 67 -2.51 27.32 6.22
N GLY A 68 -1.82 28.46 6.24
CA GLY A 68 -2.32 29.68 6.87
C GLY A 68 -3.64 30.15 6.27
N LEU A 69 -3.74 30.20 4.93
CA LEU A 69 -4.97 30.54 4.23
C LEU A 69 -6.11 29.55 4.54
N MET A 70 -5.81 28.24 4.54
CA MET A 70 -6.81 27.21 4.87
C MET A 70 -7.30 27.33 6.31
N THR A 71 -6.40 27.60 7.27
CA THR A 71 -6.80 27.83 8.67
C THR A 71 -7.70 29.05 8.79
N VAL A 72 -7.37 30.16 8.12
CA VAL A 72 -8.20 31.38 8.12
C VAL A 72 -9.57 31.14 7.47
N CYS A 73 -9.67 30.31 6.44
CA CYS A 73 -10.95 30.04 5.77
C CYS A 73 -11.85 29.07 6.57
N VAL A 74 -11.27 28.06 7.22
CA VAL A 74 -12.04 26.97 7.86
C VAL A 74 -12.33 27.24 9.33
N PHE A 75 -11.39 27.84 10.06
CA PHE A 75 -11.47 27.99 11.53
C PHE A 75 -12.60 28.92 12.00
N PRO A 76 -12.87 30.08 11.37
CA PRO A 76 -14.00 30.92 11.75
C PRO A 76 -15.34 30.21 11.53
N ASN A 77 -15.47 29.47 10.42
CA ASN A 77 -16.66 28.71 10.09
C ASN A 77 -16.95 27.63 11.14
N LEU A 78 -15.91 26.92 11.58
CA LEU A 78 -15.99 25.94 12.66
C LEU A 78 -16.50 26.55 13.97
N ILE A 79 -15.89 27.64 14.43
CA ILE A 79 -16.27 28.30 15.68
C ILE A 79 -17.76 28.65 15.66
N VAL A 80 -18.23 29.21 14.55
CA VAL A 80 -19.64 29.61 14.37
C VAL A 80 -20.56 28.41 14.38
N HIS A 81 -20.23 27.35 13.64
CA HIS A 81 -21.03 26.14 13.61
C HIS A 81 -21.11 25.45 14.98
N THR A 82 -19.99 25.40 15.71
CA THR A 82 -19.97 24.83 17.07
C THR A 82 -20.79 25.66 18.03
N ILE A 83 -20.64 26.98 18.04
CA ILE A 83 -21.42 27.88 18.91
C ILE A 83 -22.91 27.76 18.61
N ASN A 84 -23.31 27.76 17.34
CA ASN A 84 -24.72 27.66 16.96
C ASN A 84 -25.30 26.27 17.28
N ALA A 85 -24.53 25.19 17.08
CA ALA A 85 -24.97 23.85 17.46
C ALA A 85 -25.18 23.73 18.98
N THR A 86 -24.27 24.29 19.79
CA THR A 86 -24.41 24.30 21.25
C THR A 86 -25.57 25.18 21.71
N ALA A 87 -25.74 26.36 21.09
CA ALA A 87 -26.82 27.29 21.38
C ALA A 87 -28.19 26.67 21.10
N GLN A 88 -28.32 25.99 19.95
CA GLN A 88 -29.56 25.35 19.55
C GLN A 88 -29.89 24.16 20.46
N ALA A 89 -28.88 23.42 20.94
CA ALA A 89 -29.06 22.34 21.90
C ALA A 89 -29.48 22.83 23.30
N GLN A 90 -28.99 23.99 23.75
CA GLN A 90 -29.24 24.50 25.10
C GLN A 90 -30.45 25.44 25.20
N HIS A 91 -30.67 26.27 24.18
CA HIS A 91 -31.62 27.38 24.21
C HIS A 91 -32.65 27.34 23.07
N GLY A 92 -32.55 26.38 22.14
CA GLY A 92 -33.46 26.27 21.00
C GLY A 92 -33.32 27.40 19.97
N CYS A 93 -32.28 28.26 20.09
CA CYS A 93 -32.04 29.39 19.20
C CYS A 93 -30.59 29.41 18.70
N ALA A 94 -30.35 30.05 17.55
CA ALA A 94 -29.01 30.31 17.04
C ALA A 94 -28.48 31.63 17.62
N LEU A 95 -27.33 31.61 18.29
CA LEU A 95 -26.74 32.78 18.96
C LEU A 95 -25.96 33.69 18.00
N VAL A 96 -25.34 33.13 16.96
CA VAL A 96 -24.44 33.86 16.05
C VAL A 96 -24.91 33.71 14.61
N ALA A 97 -25.61 34.72 14.09
CA ALA A 97 -26.00 34.77 12.70
C ALA A 97 -24.85 35.38 11.86
N PHE A 98 -23.95 34.53 11.35
CA PHE A 98 -23.12 34.98 10.23
C PHE A 98 -24.00 35.23 9.02
N SER A 99 -23.70 36.29 8.26
CA SER A 99 -24.28 36.44 6.93
C SER A 99 -23.93 35.19 6.10
N PRO A 100 -24.92 34.49 5.52
CA PRO A 100 -24.67 33.34 4.65
C PRO A 100 -23.66 33.62 3.54
N SER A 101 -23.57 34.88 3.11
CA SER A 101 -22.61 35.34 2.10
C SER A 101 -21.16 35.23 2.56
N ILE A 102 -20.85 35.53 3.82
CA ILE A 102 -19.49 35.47 4.37
C ILE A 102 -19.03 34.01 4.50
N VAL A 103 -19.92 33.14 4.98
CA VAL A 103 -19.68 31.70 5.13
C VAL A 103 -19.41 31.06 3.76
N ASN A 104 -20.25 31.39 2.77
CA ASN A 104 -20.07 30.92 1.40
C ASN A 104 -18.77 31.45 0.78
N ALA A 105 -18.43 32.73 0.99
CA ALA A 105 -17.19 33.31 0.47
C ALA A 105 -15.93 32.64 1.06
N LEU A 106 -15.90 32.38 2.37
CA LEU A 106 -14.81 31.66 3.02
C LEU A 106 -14.69 30.21 2.53
N PHE A 107 -15.83 29.56 2.25
CA PHE A 107 -15.84 28.22 1.68
C PHE A 107 -15.32 28.20 0.24
N VAL A 108 -15.70 29.18 -0.60
CA VAL A 108 -15.15 29.35 -1.96
C VAL A 108 -13.65 29.57 -1.92
N SER A 109 -13.17 30.48 -1.07
CA SER A 109 -11.75 30.77 -0.98
C SER A 109 -10.96 29.53 -0.56
N ALA A 110 -11.48 28.71 0.34
CA ALA A 110 -10.88 27.41 0.67
C ALA A 110 -10.79 26.50 -0.56
N GLN A 111 -11.86 26.33 -1.36
CA GLN A 111 -11.82 25.49 -2.56
C GLN A 111 -10.81 26.01 -3.60
N LEU A 112 -10.75 27.33 -3.81
CA LEU A 112 -9.80 27.96 -4.73
C LEU A 112 -8.35 27.75 -4.29
N VAL A 113 -8.07 27.83 -2.99
CA VAL A 113 -6.73 27.53 -2.44
C VAL A 113 -6.33 26.08 -2.72
N ILE A 114 -7.24 25.12 -2.55
CA ILE A 114 -6.94 23.70 -2.82
C ILE A 114 -6.71 23.47 -4.32
N ILE A 115 -7.56 24.03 -5.19
CA ILE A 115 -7.40 23.93 -6.65
C ILE A 115 -6.08 24.56 -7.09
N GLY A 116 -5.79 25.77 -6.61
CA GLY A 116 -4.55 26.50 -6.93
C GLY A 116 -3.30 25.76 -6.46
N PHE A 117 -3.32 25.25 -5.23
CA PHE A 117 -2.20 24.46 -4.69
C PHE A 117 -1.97 23.18 -5.52
N PHE A 118 -3.03 22.47 -5.89
CA PHE A 118 -2.90 21.25 -6.70
C PHE A 118 -2.47 21.54 -8.14
N ALA A 119 -2.95 22.64 -8.74
CA ALA A 119 -2.53 23.10 -10.05
C ALA A 119 -1.04 23.47 -10.07
N VAL A 120 -0.55 24.21 -9.06
CA VAL A 120 0.88 24.54 -8.93
C VAL A 120 1.71 23.27 -8.78
N SER A 121 1.25 22.30 -7.97
CA SER A 121 1.93 21.01 -7.87
C SER A 121 1.96 20.29 -9.22
N TYR A 122 0.84 20.23 -9.95
CA TYR A 122 0.75 19.57 -11.26
C TYR A 122 1.65 20.21 -12.33
N LEU A 123 1.77 21.54 -12.31
CA LEU A 123 2.62 22.28 -13.24
C LEU A 123 4.12 22.09 -12.97
N ARG A 124 4.49 21.85 -11.70
CA ARG A 124 5.90 21.64 -11.29
C ARG A 124 6.36 20.19 -11.38
N THR A 125 5.46 19.22 -11.48
CA THR A 125 5.82 17.81 -11.68
C THR A 125 6.21 17.55 -13.14
N ALA A 126 7.48 17.27 -13.40
CA ALA A 126 8.01 16.90 -14.73
C ALA A 126 8.25 15.37 -14.86
N GLY A 127 8.18 14.84 -16.09
CA GLY A 127 8.51 13.44 -16.42
C GLY A 127 7.33 12.44 -16.38
N LEU A 128 7.65 11.14 -16.31
CA LEU A 128 6.67 10.02 -16.29
C LEU A 128 5.66 10.11 -15.13
N ALA A 129 6.00 10.83 -14.05
CA ALA A 129 5.09 11.13 -12.94
C ALA A 129 3.90 12.03 -13.35
N ARG A 130 4.07 12.90 -14.36
CA ARG A 130 3.02 13.84 -14.80
C ARG A 130 1.85 13.12 -15.47
N GLN A 131 2.10 12.06 -16.23
CA GLN A 131 1.05 11.23 -16.81
C GLN A 131 0.29 10.45 -15.73
N ARG A 132 0.96 10.02 -14.66
CA ARG A 132 0.37 9.26 -13.55
C ARG A 132 -0.58 10.11 -12.69
N VAL A 133 -0.26 11.39 -12.47
CA VAL A 133 -1.08 12.32 -11.67
C VAL A 133 -2.18 13.00 -12.48
N ARG A 134 -2.10 12.98 -13.82
CA ARG A 134 -3.06 13.65 -14.72
C ARG A 134 -4.52 13.20 -14.48
N TRP A 135 -4.77 11.90 -14.32
CA TRP A 135 -6.12 11.39 -14.07
C TRP A 135 -6.65 11.83 -12.70
N ILE A 136 -5.81 11.80 -11.68
CA ILE A 136 -6.15 12.29 -10.33
C ILE A 136 -6.48 13.80 -10.38
N PHE A 137 -5.70 14.58 -11.13
CA PHE A 137 -5.92 16.00 -11.33
C PHE A 137 -7.27 16.32 -11.99
N TRP A 138 -7.59 15.66 -13.11
CA TRP A 138 -8.86 15.90 -13.79
C TRP A 138 -10.06 15.47 -12.95
N SER A 139 -9.99 14.31 -12.30
CA SER A 139 -11.05 13.85 -11.41
C SER A 139 -11.25 14.78 -10.21
N PHE A 140 -10.16 15.31 -9.65
CA PHE A 140 -10.22 16.34 -8.60
C PHE A 140 -10.86 17.63 -9.11
N LEU A 141 -10.44 18.13 -10.27
CA LEU A 141 -10.93 19.38 -10.84
C LEU A 141 -12.43 19.30 -11.14
N VAL A 142 -12.90 18.21 -11.76
CA VAL A 142 -14.32 17.98 -12.05
C VAL A 142 -15.13 17.89 -10.75
N SER A 143 -14.60 17.21 -9.73
CA SER A 143 -15.23 17.17 -8.41
C SER A 143 -15.40 18.54 -7.78
N ARG A 144 -14.37 19.41 -7.86
CA ARG A 144 -14.44 20.77 -7.31
C ARG A 144 -15.35 21.69 -8.11
N LEU A 145 -15.37 21.54 -9.43
CA LEU A 145 -16.27 22.31 -10.30
C LEU A 145 -17.74 22.04 -9.97
N GLY A 146 -18.11 20.79 -9.68
CA GLY A 146 -19.47 20.45 -9.27
C GLY A 146 -19.91 21.15 -7.97
N VAL A 147 -19.01 21.22 -6.98
CA VAL A 147 -19.25 21.95 -5.71
C VAL A 147 -19.40 23.45 -5.97
N LEU A 148 -18.54 24.04 -6.82
CA LEU A 148 -18.62 25.46 -7.17
C LEU A 148 -19.91 25.80 -7.95
N LEU A 149 -20.34 24.91 -8.86
CA LEU A 149 -21.59 25.07 -9.61
C LEU A 149 -22.81 25.03 -8.67
N ASN A 150 -22.86 24.08 -7.73
CA ASN A 150 -23.95 24.02 -6.74
C ASN A 150 -23.99 25.32 -5.92
N LEU A 151 -22.83 25.80 -5.49
CA LEU A 151 -22.73 27.01 -4.68
C LEU A 151 -23.12 28.28 -5.44
N PHE A 152 -22.72 28.41 -6.72
CA PHE A 152 -23.15 29.51 -7.58
C PHE A 152 -24.67 29.50 -7.78
N ASN A 153 -25.25 28.31 -7.96
CA ASN A 153 -26.69 28.14 -8.06
C ASN A 153 -27.43 28.50 -6.75
N ARG A 154 -26.83 28.29 -5.56
CA ARG A 154 -27.41 28.77 -4.28
C ARG A 154 -27.42 30.29 -4.15
N LEU A 155 -26.58 30.99 -4.90
CA LEU A 155 -26.53 32.45 -4.95
C LEU A 155 -27.44 33.03 -6.05
N ALA A 156 -28.02 32.18 -6.91
CA ALA A 156 -28.93 32.60 -7.97
C ALA A 156 -30.34 32.88 -7.43
N ILE A 157 -31.06 33.77 -8.13
CA ILE A 157 -32.42 34.23 -7.73
C ILE A 157 -33.43 33.07 -7.75
N HIS A 158 -33.24 32.07 -8.63
CA HIS A 158 -34.05 30.86 -8.72
C HIS A 158 -33.17 29.62 -8.60
N PRO A 159 -32.90 29.14 -7.37
CA PRO A 159 -32.02 27.99 -7.17
C PRO A 159 -32.71 26.71 -7.66
N VAL A 160 -32.07 26.01 -8.59
CA VAL A 160 -32.49 24.66 -9.01
C VAL A 160 -31.92 23.64 -8.02
N GLN A 161 -32.62 22.56 -7.69
CA GLN A 161 -32.05 21.52 -6.82
C GLN A 161 -30.96 20.73 -7.59
N LEU A 162 -29.70 21.12 -7.41
CA LEU A 162 -28.52 20.47 -8.00
C LEU A 162 -27.76 19.56 -7.00
N SER A 163 -28.39 19.20 -5.87
CA SER A 163 -27.75 18.38 -4.83
C SER A 163 -27.30 17.02 -5.38
N GLY A 164 -28.10 16.37 -6.22
CA GLY A 164 -27.71 15.09 -6.85
C GLY A 164 -26.44 15.20 -7.71
N VAL A 165 -26.31 16.27 -8.49
CA VAL A 165 -25.14 16.53 -9.35
C VAL A 165 -23.88 16.79 -8.51
N GLU A 166 -24.02 17.52 -7.40
CA GLU A 166 -22.94 17.75 -6.44
C GLU A 166 -22.41 16.41 -5.88
N TRP A 167 -23.29 15.51 -5.43
CA TRP A 167 -22.88 14.21 -4.91
C TRP A 167 -22.19 13.33 -5.96
N MET A 168 -22.74 13.29 -7.18
CA MET A 168 -22.14 12.53 -8.30
C MET A 168 -20.74 13.04 -8.64
N THR A 169 -20.55 14.37 -8.67
CA THR A 169 -19.25 14.97 -8.96
C THR A 169 -18.25 14.79 -7.82
N ILE A 170 -18.68 14.81 -6.56
CA ILE A 170 -17.83 14.48 -5.40
C ILE A 170 -17.27 13.05 -5.53
N MET A 171 -18.08 12.08 -5.95
CA MET A 171 -17.67 10.69 -6.11
C MET A 171 -16.69 10.43 -7.26
N LEU A 172 -16.59 11.35 -8.23
CA LEU A 172 -15.62 11.23 -9.32
C LEU A 172 -14.17 11.31 -8.82
N PHE A 173 -13.89 12.03 -7.73
CA PHE A 173 -12.54 12.11 -7.16
C PHE A 173 -12.03 10.77 -6.61
N PRO A 174 -12.72 10.09 -5.68
CA PRO A 174 -12.29 8.77 -5.21
C PRO A 174 -12.30 7.73 -6.34
N LEU A 175 -13.24 7.80 -7.29
CA LEU A 175 -13.23 6.93 -8.48
C LEU A 175 -12.01 7.17 -9.38
N GLY A 176 -11.64 8.43 -9.59
CA GLY A 176 -10.45 8.80 -10.34
C GLY A 176 -9.15 8.39 -9.65
N CYS A 177 -9.10 8.53 -8.33
CA CYS A 177 -8.02 8.01 -7.50
C CYS A 177 -7.95 6.48 -7.60
N ALA A 178 -9.08 5.77 -7.47
CA ALA A 178 -9.14 4.33 -7.64
C ALA A 178 -8.65 3.91 -9.02
N TYR A 179 -9.14 4.55 -10.08
CA TYR A 179 -8.71 4.31 -11.45
C TYR A 179 -7.20 4.54 -11.64
N ALA A 180 -6.67 5.64 -11.13
CA ALA A 180 -5.24 5.93 -11.20
C ALA A 180 -4.40 4.91 -10.43
N ILE A 181 -4.86 4.47 -9.25
CA ILE A 181 -4.21 3.42 -8.45
C ILE A 181 -4.24 2.08 -9.20
N LEU A 182 -5.40 1.67 -9.73
CA LEU A 182 -5.56 0.40 -10.44
C LEU A 182 -4.78 0.37 -11.76
N ARG A 183 -4.84 1.44 -12.56
CA ARG A 183 -4.22 1.51 -13.88
C ARG A 183 -2.72 1.80 -13.84
N HIS A 184 -2.26 2.62 -12.89
CA HIS A 184 -0.84 2.96 -12.77
C HIS A 184 -0.11 2.14 -11.69
N ARG A 185 -0.80 1.20 -11.03
CA ARG A 185 -0.27 0.21 -10.06
C ARG A 185 0.75 0.79 -9.09
N ILE A 186 0.51 2.04 -8.66
CA ILE A 186 1.39 2.79 -7.75
C ILE A 186 1.40 2.14 -6.36
N ILE A 187 0.34 1.39 -6.05
CA ILE A 187 0.18 0.61 -4.84
C ILE A 187 -0.23 -0.79 -5.25
N ASP A 188 0.37 -1.79 -4.62
CA ASP A 188 0.06 -3.18 -4.84
C ASP A 188 -1.45 -3.43 -4.60
N VAL A 189 -2.18 -3.65 -5.69
CA VAL A 189 -3.65 -3.70 -5.68
C VAL A 189 -4.12 -4.85 -4.81
N ASN A 190 -3.37 -5.95 -4.79
CA ASN A 190 -3.67 -7.11 -3.95
C ASN A 190 -3.51 -6.79 -2.46
N PHE A 191 -2.52 -5.98 -2.08
CA PHE A 191 -2.33 -5.52 -0.70
C PHE A 191 -3.47 -4.58 -0.26
N VAL A 192 -3.83 -3.61 -1.10
CA VAL A 192 -4.93 -2.69 -0.79
C VAL A 192 -6.25 -3.45 -0.73
N LEU A 193 -6.50 -4.36 -1.67
CA LEU A 193 -7.73 -5.15 -1.72
C LEU A 193 -7.85 -6.07 -0.51
N ASN A 194 -6.77 -6.74 -0.08
CA ASN A 194 -6.75 -7.54 1.15
C ASN A 194 -7.19 -6.67 2.34
N ARG A 195 -6.56 -5.51 2.49
CA ARG A 195 -6.86 -4.61 3.59
C ARG A 195 -8.28 -4.05 3.49
N THR A 196 -8.74 -3.64 2.32
CA THR A 196 -10.11 -3.16 2.16
C THR A 196 -11.12 -4.25 2.48
N LEU A 197 -10.95 -5.48 1.97
CA LEU A 197 -11.87 -6.58 2.22
C LEU A 197 -11.87 -7.03 3.69
N VAL A 198 -10.71 -7.19 4.32
CA VAL A 198 -10.62 -7.52 5.76
C VAL A 198 -11.37 -6.47 6.57
N TYR A 199 -11.14 -5.18 6.29
CA TYR A 199 -11.79 -4.11 7.02
C TYR A 199 -13.28 -4.03 6.69
N THR A 200 -13.73 -4.23 5.45
CA THR A 200 -15.15 -4.26 5.10
C THR A 200 -15.87 -5.41 5.80
N VAL A 201 -15.31 -6.62 5.80
CA VAL A 201 -15.88 -7.78 6.49
C VAL A 201 -15.93 -7.54 7.99
N LEU A 202 -14.84 -7.07 8.58
CA LEU A 202 -14.74 -6.80 10.01
C LEU A 202 -15.67 -5.67 10.46
N THR A 203 -15.74 -4.57 9.70
CA THR A 203 -16.68 -3.47 9.98
C THR A 203 -18.11 -3.95 9.87
N THR A 204 -18.46 -4.73 8.83
CA THR A 204 -19.80 -5.31 8.69
C THR A 204 -20.14 -6.21 9.88
N LEU A 205 -19.18 -7.01 10.35
CA LEU A 205 -19.37 -7.91 11.47
C LEU A 205 -19.52 -7.13 12.79
N VAL A 206 -18.68 -6.11 13.04
CA VAL A 206 -18.79 -5.25 14.23
C VAL A 206 -20.11 -4.47 14.24
N VAL A 207 -20.47 -3.83 13.13
CA VAL A 207 -21.75 -3.12 12.99
C VAL A 207 -22.90 -4.10 13.17
N GLY A 208 -22.82 -5.30 12.57
CA GLY A 208 -23.83 -6.35 12.74
C GLY A 208 -23.98 -6.81 14.18
N ILE A 209 -22.88 -7.02 14.91
CA ILE A 209 -22.92 -7.36 16.34
C ILE A 209 -23.49 -6.20 17.15
N PHE A 210 -23.07 -4.96 16.87
CA PHE A 210 -23.58 -3.80 17.58
C PHE A 210 -25.09 -3.69 17.44
N VAL A 211 -25.60 -3.81 16.20
CA VAL A 211 -27.05 -3.83 15.91
C VAL A 211 -27.75 -5.01 16.60
N LEU A 212 -27.13 -6.19 16.63
CA LEU A 212 -27.71 -7.38 17.26
C LEU A 212 -27.78 -7.23 18.80
N VAL A 213 -26.71 -6.73 19.41
CA VAL A 213 -26.63 -6.43 20.84
C VAL A 213 -27.63 -5.35 21.21
N GLU A 214 -27.70 -4.27 20.45
CA GLU A 214 -28.67 -3.19 20.66
C GLU A 214 -30.10 -3.73 20.56
N ASN A 215 -30.42 -4.58 19.58
CA ASN A 215 -31.73 -5.23 19.48
C ASN A 215 -32.05 -6.14 20.68
N VAL A 216 -31.09 -6.94 21.14
CA VAL A 216 -31.25 -7.82 22.31
C VAL A 216 -31.41 -6.99 23.59
N LEU A 217 -30.60 -5.94 23.77
CA LEU A 217 -30.72 -5.04 24.91
C LEU A 217 -32.06 -4.31 24.88
N ASN A 218 -32.51 -3.82 23.73
CA ASN A 218 -33.78 -3.09 23.62
C ASN A 218 -34.98 -4.01 23.91
N THR A 219 -34.94 -5.26 23.42
CA THR A 219 -36.00 -6.27 23.72
C THR A 219 -36.00 -6.74 25.18
N VAL A 220 -34.84 -6.83 25.83
CA VAL A 220 -34.72 -7.29 27.23
C VAL A 220 -34.87 -6.14 28.24
N ALA A 221 -34.47 -4.91 27.89
CA ALA A 221 -34.50 -3.73 28.76
C ALA A 221 -35.89 -3.11 28.93
N VAL A 222 -36.82 -3.37 28.01
CA VAL A 222 -38.23 -2.96 28.16
C VAL A 222 -38.87 -3.59 29.43
N GLY A 223 -38.27 -4.64 30.02
CA GLY A 223 -38.77 -5.28 31.24
C GLY A 223 -38.10 -4.90 32.56
N ARG A 224 -36.83 -4.44 32.57
CA ARG A 224 -36.06 -4.16 33.80
C ARG A 224 -34.98 -3.12 33.49
N GLY A 225 -35.01 -1.94 34.12
CA GLY A 225 -34.04 -0.87 33.87
C GLY A 225 -32.59 -1.33 34.03
N PHE A 226 -31.90 -1.57 32.90
CA PHE A 226 -30.50 -1.98 32.90
C PHE A 226 -29.59 -0.78 33.19
N SER A 227 -28.63 -0.98 34.08
CA SER A 227 -27.62 0.00 34.48
C SER A 227 -26.57 0.22 33.38
N LEU A 228 -26.07 1.46 33.28
CA LEU A 228 -24.87 1.91 32.55
C LEU A 228 -23.68 0.92 32.65
N THR A 229 -23.59 0.19 33.76
CA THR A 229 -22.56 -0.85 33.99
C THR A 229 -22.62 -1.98 32.96
N VAL A 230 -23.81 -2.41 32.53
CA VAL A 230 -23.97 -3.54 31.58
C VAL A 230 -23.56 -3.12 30.18
N GLU A 231 -23.93 -1.91 29.74
CA GLU A 231 -23.47 -1.36 28.46
C GLU A 231 -21.94 -1.25 28.40
N ILE A 232 -21.31 -0.78 29.47
CA ILE A 232 -19.85 -0.65 29.55
C ILE A 232 -19.17 -2.03 29.47
N ILE A 233 -19.69 -3.03 30.18
CA ILE A 233 -19.14 -4.40 30.16
C ILE A 233 -19.27 -5.03 28.77
N VAL A 234 -20.41 -4.85 28.10
CA VAL A 234 -20.62 -5.37 26.74
C VAL A 234 -19.70 -4.67 25.74
N ALA A 235 -19.56 -3.35 25.82
CA ALA A 235 -18.64 -2.59 24.96
C ALA A 235 -17.18 -3.02 25.14
N LEU A 236 -16.74 -3.23 26.39
CA LEU A 236 -15.41 -3.74 26.71
C LEU A 236 -15.19 -5.17 26.19
N GLY A 237 -16.16 -6.06 26.38
CA GLY A 237 -16.10 -7.43 25.88
C GLY A 237 -15.98 -7.49 24.36
N LEU A 238 -16.69 -6.61 23.65
CA LEU A 238 -16.60 -6.49 22.18
C LEU A 238 -15.24 -5.92 21.75
N GLY A 239 -14.77 -4.87 22.42
CA GLY A 239 -13.48 -4.24 22.10
C GLY A 239 -12.30 -5.20 22.25
N LEU A 240 -12.29 -6.02 23.31
CA LEU A 240 -11.26 -7.05 23.51
C LEU A 240 -11.35 -8.19 22.48
N SER A 241 -12.57 -8.60 22.11
CA SER A 241 -12.79 -9.66 21.12
C SER A 241 -12.38 -9.25 19.70
N PHE A 242 -12.38 -7.94 19.41
CA PHE A 242 -12.06 -7.39 18.09
C PHE A 242 -10.67 -7.81 17.59
N ASN A 243 -9.65 -7.77 18.45
CA ASN A 243 -8.28 -8.08 18.03
C ASN A 243 -8.12 -9.57 17.64
N ALA A 244 -8.76 -10.48 18.39
CA ALA A 244 -8.75 -11.90 18.07
C ALA A 244 -9.53 -12.20 16.77
N LEU A 245 -10.66 -11.53 16.57
CA LEU A 245 -11.47 -11.67 15.37
C LEU A 245 -10.75 -11.12 14.13
N HIS A 246 -10.07 -9.98 14.26
CA HIS A 246 -9.25 -9.38 13.20
C HIS A 246 -8.25 -10.39 12.65
N LYS A 247 -7.44 -11.01 13.51
CA LYS A 247 -6.44 -12.01 13.11
C LYS A 247 -7.06 -13.24 12.43
N ARG A 248 -8.23 -13.70 12.89
CA ARG A 248 -8.91 -14.87 12.28
C ARG A 248 -9.47 -14.54 10.90
N VAL A 249 -10.10 -13.38 10.73
CA VAL A 249 -10.64 -12.92 9.45
C VAL A 249 -9.50 -12.70 8.45
N GLU A 250 -8.41 -12.04 8.88
CA GLU A 250 -7.22 -11.81 8.05
C GLU A 250 -6.63 -13.14 7.54
N SER A 251 -6.36 -14.09 8.45
CA SER A 251 -5.82 -15.40 8.07
C SER A 251 -6.77 -16.20 7.17
N GLY A 252 -8.09 -16.12 7.40
CA GLY A 252 -9.09 -16.76 6.55
C GLY A 252 -9.17 -16.14 5.15
N LEU A 253 -9.04 -14.82 5.05
CA LEU A 253 -9.09 -14.10 3.79
C LEU A 253 -7.85 -14.38 2.94
N GLU A 254 -6.66 -14.40 3.56
CA GLU A 254 -5.41 -14.75 2.88
C GLU A 254 -5.44 -16.15 2.28
N ARG A 255 -5.97 -17.14 3.02
CA ARG A 255 -6.10 -18.52 2.54
C ARG A 255 -7.09 -18.68 1.39
N THR A 256 -8.21 -17.96 1.43
CA THR A 256 -9.32 -18.15 0.48
C THR A 256 -9.19 -17.31 -0.78
N LEU A 257 -8.76 -16.05 -0.66
CA LEU A 257 -8.65 -15.13 -1.81
C LEU A 257 -7.25 -15.12 -2.44
N PHE A 258 -6.19 -15.39 -1.67
CA PHE A 258 -4.80 -15.31 -2.12
C PHE A 258 -4.07 -16.64 -2.07
N ARG A 259 -4.81 -17.73 -2.32
CA ARG A 259 -4.31 -19.11 -2.33
C ARG A 259 -2.98 -19.26 -3.09
N ARG A 260 -2.84 -18.63 -4.26
CA ARG A 260 -1.60 -18.66 -5.06
C ARG A 260 -0.40 -18.04 -4.34
N LYS A 261 -0.59 -16.92 -3.63
CA LYS A 261 0.49 -16.26 -2.87
C LYS A 261 0.93 -17.12 -1.69
N TYR A 262 -0.03 -17.72 -0.98
CA TYR A 262 0.25 -18.63 0.11
C TYR A 262 0.97 -19.90 -0.36
N GLU A 263 0.49 -20.52 -1.46
CA GLU A 263 1.14 -21.68 -2.07
C GLU A 263 2.57 -21.35 -2.53
N ALA A 264 2.80 -20.17 -3.12
CA ALA A 264 4.14 -19.71 -3.48
C ALA A 264 5.07 -19.56 -2.27
N ALA A 265 4.57 -18.95 -1.19
CA ALA A 265 5.35 -18.77 0.04
C ALA A 265 5.73 -20.12 0.68
N VAL A 266 4.78 -21.05 0.75
CA VAL A 266 5.02 -22.40 1.29
C VAL A 266 6.03 -23.14 0.42
N ALA A 267 5.91 -23.09 -0.91
CA ALA A 267 6.85 -23.74 -1.82
C ALA A 267 8.28 -23.17 -1.71
N LEU A 268 8.43 -21.85 -1.63
CA LEU A 268 9.74 -21.22 -1.45
C LEU A 268 10.35 -21.54 -0.08
N GLN A 269 9.53 -21.62 0.98
CA GLN A 269 10.01 -22.00 2.31
C GLN A 269 10.49 -23.46 2.32
N GLN A 270 9.74 -24.37 1.72
CA GLN A 270 10.14 -25.78 1.57
C GLN A 270 11.47 -25.91 0.80
N LEU A 271 11.63 -25.15 -0.30
CA LEU A 271 12.90 -25.12 -1.03
C LEU A 271 14.08 -24.70 -0.14
N VAL A 272 13.91 -23.67 0.70
CA VAL A 272 14.97 -23.20 1.62
C VAL A 272 15.27 -24.25 2.69
N GLU A 273 14.24 -24.83 3.31
CA GLU A 273 14.42 -25.86 4.33
C GLU A 273 15.16 -27.09 3.77
N GLU A 274 14.85 -27.49 2.53
CA GLU A 274 15.50 -28.62 1.87
C GLU A 274 16.88 -28.28 1.29
N ALA A 275 17.14 -27.00 0.96
CA ALA A 275 18.45 -26.54 0.50
C ALA A 275 19.54 -26.81 1.55
N ALA A 276 19.23 -26.64 2.83
CA ALA A 276 20.14 -26.90 3.95
C ALA A 276 20.62 -28.35 4.07
N PHE A 277 19.90 -29.30 3.46
CA PHE A 277 20.25 -30.73 3.43
C PHE A 277 20.81 -31.19 2.09
N THR A 278 20.97 -30.28 1.12
CA THR A 278 21.48 -30.62 -0.21
C THR A 278 23.01 -30.59 -0.19
N GLU A 279 23.66 -31.71 -0.51
CA GLU A 279 25.13 -31.80 -0.48
C GLU A 279 25.79 -31.42 -1.81
N ASN A 280 25.08 -31.51 -2.92
CA ASN A 280 25.63 -31.28 -4.26
C ASN A 280 25.17 -29.92 -4.81
N VAL A 281 26.14 -29.08 -5.22
CA VAL A 281 25.90 -27.76 -5.79
C VAL A 281 24.97 -27.84 -7.01
N ASP A 282 25.27 -28.71 -7.98
CA ASP A 282 24.45 -28.84 -9.19
C ASP A 282 23.03 -29.27 -8.88
N ALA A 283 22.83 -30.09 -7.84
CA ALA A 283 21.50 -30.47 -7.39
C ALA A 283 20.73 -29.27 -6.83
N LEU A 284 21.37 -28.46 -5.97
CA LEU A 284 20.77 -27.25 -5.40
C LEU A 284 20.47 -26.20 -6.47
N VAL A 285 21.38 -26.00 -7.41
CA VAL A 285 21.21 -25.08 -8.54
C VAL A 285 20.01 -25.51 -9.39
N ARG A 286 19.98 -26.77 -9.85
CA ARG A 286 18.86 -27.28 -10.66
C ARG A 286 17.52 -27.19 -9.94
N ARG A 287 17.48 -27.47 -8.64
CA ARG A 287 16.25 -27.35 -7.85
C ARG A 287 15.79 -25.92 -7.75
N THR A 288 16.70 -25.00 -7.43
CA THR A 288 16.43 -23.57 -7.34
C THR A 288 15.89 -23.02 -8.65
N THR A 289 16.58 -23.28 -9.77
CA THR A 289 16.16 -22.76 -11.08
C THR A 289 14.86 -23.39 -11.57
N ALA A 290 14.47 -24.56 -11.07
CA ALA A 290 13.23 -25.22 -11.46
C ALA A 290 12.02 -24.89 -10.56
N GLU A 291 12.22 -24.75 -9.25
CA GLU A 291 11.14 -24.57 -8.27
C GLU A 291 10.78 -23.10 -8.05
N VAL A 292 11.75 -22.18 -8.00
CA VAL A 292 11.49 -20.74 -7.84
C VAL A 292 10.55 -20.20 -8.92
N PRO A 293 10.79 -20.42 -10.24
CA PRO A 293 9.89 -19.91 -11.26
C PRO A 293 8.53 -20.59 -11.24
N ARG A 294 8.44 -21.87 -10.84
CA ARG A 294 7.14 -22.56 -10.68
C ARG A 294 6.34 -22.01 -9.52
N ALA A 295 6.96 -21.76 -8.37
CA ALA A 295 6.30 -21.24 -7.18
C ALA A 295 5.70 -19.85 -7.42
N ILE A 296 6.46 -18.97 -8.07
CA ILE A 296 6.06 -17.58 -8.30
C ILE A 296 5.34 -17.39 -9.64
N GLY A 297 5.40 -18.35 -10.57
CA GLY A 297 4.81 -18.24 -11.91
C GLY A 297 5.61 -17.34 -12.85
N ALA A 298 6.94 -17.37 -12.75
CA ALA A 298 7.87 -16.68 -13.65
C ALA A 298 8.06 -17.47 -14.96
N THR A 299 8.52 -16.80 -16.03
CA THR A 299 8.85 -17.49 -17.30
C THR A 299 10.02 -18.46 -17.13
N GLY A 300 10.96 -18.14 -16.24
CA GLY A 300 12.09 -18.99 -15.92
C GLY A 300 13.01 -18.35 -14.89
N ALA A 301 14.07 -19.06 -14.53
CA ALA A 301 15.11 -18.60 -13.64
C ALA A 301 16.50 -19.04 -14.12
N ALA A 302 17.51 -18.24 -13.81
CA ALA A 302 18.91 -18.52 -14.07
C ALA A 302 19.75 -18.13 -12.85
N LEU A 303 20.81 -18.89 -12.58
CA LEU A 303 21.71 -18.67 -11.47
C LEU A 303 23.11 -18.36 -12.01
N TYR A 304 23.63 -17.20 -11.62
CA TYR A 304 25.00 -16.78 -11.88
C TYR A 304 25.82 -16.87 -10.60
N GLU A 305 27.03 -17.42 -10.71
CA GLU A 305 28.01 -17.50 -9.64
C GLU A 305 29.21 -16.61 -10.00
N ARG A 306 29.78 -15.95 -9.00
CA ARG A 306 30.95 -15.11 -9.17
C ARG A 306 32.19 -15.99 -9.40
N ARG A 307 32.92 -15.66 -10.46
CA ARG A 307 34.29 -16.10 -10.74
C ARG A 307 35.23 -14.91 -10.57
N ASP A 308 36.54 -15.15 -10.64
CA ASP A 308 37.54 -14.10 -10.44
C ASP A 308 37.31 -12.86 -11.34
N THR A 309 36.97 -13.07 -12.61
CA THR A 309 36.89 -12.02 -13.64
C THR A 309 35.52 -11.87 -14.30
N HIS A 310 34.58 -12.74 -14.02
CA HIS A 310 33.24 -12.72 -14.61
C HIS A 310 32.22 -13.40 -13.68
N TYR A 311 30.94 -13.22 -13.96
CA TYR A 311 29.86 -14.02 -13.41
C TYR A 311 29.49 -15.10 -14.42
N ALA A 312 29.61 -16.37 -14.05
CA ALA A 312 29.32 -17.51 -14.91
C ALA A 312 27.91 -18.05 -14.65
N LEU A 313 27.21 -18.40 -15.73
CA LEU A 313 25.92 -19.07 -15.66
C LEU A 313 26.12 -20.53 -15.21
N VAL A 314 25.55 -20.89 -14.06
CA VAL A 314 25.68 -22.24 -13.46
C VAL A 314 24.43 -23.08 -13.71
N GLY A 315 23.27 -22.45 -13.86
CA GLY A 315 22.03 -23.15 -14.21
C GLY A 315 20.99 -22.20 -14.79
N GLU A 316 20.19 -22.71 -15.69
CA GLU A 316 19.11 -21.97 -16.35
C GLU A 316 17.90 -22.89 -16.55
N THR A 317 16.70 -22.35 -16.44
CA THR A 317 15.46 -23.05 -16.74
C THR A 317 14.42 -22.04 -17.22
N GLY A 318 13.91 -22.19 -18.44
CA GLY A 318 12.78 -21.42 -18.98
C GLY A 318 13.11 -20.03 -19.53
N ILE A 319 14.21 -19.41 -19.10
CA ILE A 319 14.81 -18.28 -19.83
C ILE A 319 15.67 -18.89 -20.93
N ASN A 320 15.64 -18.31 -22.12
CA ASN A 320 16.54 -18.67 -23.21
C ASN A 320 17.26 -17.40 -23.62
N ASN A 321 18.52 -17.52 -24.04
CA ASN A 321 19.34 -16.41 -24.56
C ASN A 321 20.03 -15.53 -23.49
N LEU A 322 20.27 -16.06 -22.29
CA LEU A 322 21.16 -15.42 -21.33
C LEU A 322 22.64 -15.72 -21.67
N PRO A 323 23.55 -14.75 -21.48
CA PRO A 323 24.97 -14.95 -21.76
C PRO A 323 25.61 -15.95 -20.79
N ALA A 324 26.45 -16.85 -21.28
CA ALA A 324 27.13 -17.84 -20.43
C ALA A 324 28.09 -17.20 -19.39
N ALA A 325 28.61 -16.01 -19.71
CA ALA A 325 29.47 -15.22 -18.83
C ALA A 325 29.15 -13.73 -18.96
N VAL A 326 29.15 -13.02 -17.83
CA VAL A 326 28.95 -11.57 -17.75
C VAL A 326 30.12 -10.94 -17.02
N ASP A 327 30.58 -9.77 -17.49
CA ASP A 327 31.68 -9.05 -16.87
C ASP A 327 31.39 -8.65 -15.41
N VAL A 328 32.41 -8.62 -14.55
CA VAL A 328 32.27 -8.25 -13.12
C VAL A 328 31.80 -6.79 -12.93
N ASP A 329 32.07 -5.94 -13.91
CA ASP A 329 31.70 -4.52 -13.95
C ASP A 329 30.47 -4.24 -14.82
N ASP A 330 29.74 -5.28 -15.22
CA ASP A 330 28.39 -5.09 -15.76
C ASP A 330 27.49 -4.36 -14.75
N LEU A 331 26.75 -3.37 -15.24
CA LEU A 331 26.03 -2.42 -14.40
C LEU A 331 24.97 -3.10 -13.51
N ALA A 332 24.41 -4.24 -13.93
CA ALA A 332 23.49 -5.00 -13.09
C ALA A 332 24.22 -5.56 -11.87
N PHE A 333 25.36 -6.22 -12.07
CA PHE A 333 26.16 -6.79 -10.99
C PHE A 333 26.79 -5.72 -10.10
N VAL A 334 27.20 -4.57 -10.66
CA VAL A 334 27.64 -3.41 -9.87
C VAL A 334 26.52 -2.91 -8.94
N ARG A 335 25.28 -2.77 -9.44
CA ARG A 335 24.14 -2.34 -8.61
C ARG A 335 23.74 -3.38 -7.57
N LEU A 336 23.79 -4.67 -7.93
CA LEU A 336 23.56 -5.77 -6.98
C LEU A 336 24.61 -5.76 -5.87
N ARG A 337 25.89 -5.54 -6.20
CA ARG A 337 26.99 -5.50 -5.24
C ARG A 337 26.89 -4.28 -4.31
N ALA A 338 26.47 -3.14 -4.83
CA ALA A 338 26.29 -1.92 -4.06
C ALA A 338 25.12 -1.99 -3.06
N ARG A 339 24.06 -2.76 -3.36
CA ARG A 339 22.82 -2.75 -2.56
C ARG A 339 22.46 -4.09 -1.91
N LEU A 340 23.09 -5.19 -2.32
CA LEU A 340 22.77 -6.57 -1.91
C LEU A 340 21.27 -6.85 -1.84
N SER A 341 20.55 -6.45 -2.90
CA SER A 341 19.09 -6.58 -3.00
C SER A 341 18.71 -6.97 -4.42
N GLN A 342 17.58 -6.48 -4.94
CA GLN A 342 17.17 -6.74 -6.32
C GLN A 342 17.44 -5.55 -7.24
N VAL A 343 17.64 -5.85 -8.52
CA VAL A 343 17.78 -4.88 -9.61
C VAL A 343 16.81 -5.29 -10.72
N ASP A 344 15.93 -4.38 -11.12
CA ASP A 344 15.11 -4.56 -12.33
C ASP A 344 15.99 -4.28 -13.54
N LEU A 345 16.16 -5.28 -14.41
CA LEU A 345 17.04 -5.15 -15.56
C LEU A 345 16.43 -4.23 -16.64
N ALA A 346 15.13 -3.93 -16.59
CA ALA A 346 14.54 -2.92 -17.46
C ALA A 346 15.10 -1.51 -17.23
N ASP A 347 15.63 -1.25 -16.02
CA ASP A 347 16.20 0.05 -15.61
C ASP A 347 17.73 0.12 -15.76
N VAL A 348 18.35 -0.89 -16.38
CA VAL A 348 19.80 -1.07 -16.47
C VAL A 348 20.19 -1.55 -17.86
N ALA A 349 21.16 -0.88 -18.48
CA ALA A 349 21.84 -1.45 -19.64
C ALA A 349 22.82 -2.53 -19.16
N SER A 350 22.42 -3.80 -19.28
CA SER A 350 23.19 -4.98 -18.87
C SER A 350 23.24 -6.00 -20.00
N ALA A 351 24.30 -6.80 -20.03
CA ALA A 351 24.42 -7.96 -20.92
C ALA A 351 23.34 -9.03 -20.66
N LEU A 352 22.72 -9.03 -19.47
CA LEU A 352 21.61 -9.92 -19.10
C LEU A 352 20.29 -9.60 -19.82
N GLY A 353 20.22 -8.52 -20.60
CA GLY A 353 19.00 -8.04 -21.24
C GLY A 353 18.10 -7.27 -20.27
N GLY A 354 16.85 -6.97 -20.70
CA GLY A 354 15.93 -6.10 -19.94
C GLY A 354 14.66 -6.78 -19.42
N ASP A 355 14.45 -8.07 -19.69
CA ASP A 355 13.18 -8.78 -19.41
C ASP A 355 13.24 -9.72 -18.19
N ALA A 356 14.06 -9.36 -17.21
CA ALA A 356 14.21 -10.13 -15.99
C ALA A 356 14.54 -9.21 -14.78
N ILE A 357 14.40 -9.76 -13.59
CA ILE A 357 14.79 -9.12 -12.34
C ILE A 357 15.89 -9.96 -11.71
N ALA A 358 17.01 -9.33 -11.39
CA ALA A 358 18.13 -10.00 -10.75
C ALA A 358 18.08 -9.78 -9.24
N PHE A 359 18.25 -10.85 -8.47
CA PHE A 359 18.31 -10.86 -7.02
C PHE A 359 19.72 -11.21 -6.57
N ALA A 360 20.29 -10.43 -5.64
CA ALA A 360 21.63 -10.65 -5.15
C ALA A 360 21.71 -11.95 -4.34
N LEU A 361 22.66 -12.82 -4.69
CA LEU A 361 23.10 -13.93 -3.85
C LEU A 361 24.24 -13.40 -2.97
N GLY A 362 23.86 -12.77 -1.87
CA GLY A 362 24.79 -12.08 -0.98
C GLY A 362 25.04 -12.86 0.30
N VAL A 363 26.31 -13.12 0.64
CA VAL A 363 26.73 -13.77 1.89
C VAL A 363 27.73 -12.86 2.60
N ARG A 364 27.51 -12.57 3.89
CA ARG A 364 28.42 -11.75 4.73
C ARG A 364 28.85 -10.41 4.10
N GLY A 365 27.93 -9.75 3.40
CA GLY A 365 28.20 -8.45 2.76
C GLY A 365 28.95 -8.53 1.42
N GLN A 366 29.20 -9.73 0.90
CA GLN A 366 29.81 -9.95 -0.40
C GLN A 366 28.80 -10.52 -1.39
N LEU A 367 28.86 -10.08 -2.64
CA LEU A 367 28.05 -10.63 -3.72
C LEU A 367 28.76 -11.86 -4.30
N GLU A 368 28.21 -13.04 -4.03
CA GLU A 368 28.69 -14.34 -4.52
C GLU A 368 28.04 -14.71 -5.87
N GLY A 369 26.96 -14.03 -6.26
CA GLY A 369 26.26 -14.33 -7.50
C GLY A 369 24.94 -13.58 -7.65
N ALA A 370 24.12 -14.01 -8.59
CA ALA A 370 22.78 -13.49 -8.79
C ALA A 370 21.80 -14.57 -9.21
N LEU A 371 20.59 -14.52 -8.65
CA LEU A 371 19.43 -15.26 -9.13
C LEU A 371 18.64 -14.34 -10.07
N VAL A 372 18.66 -14.65 -11.36
CA VAL A 372 17.95 -13.91 -12.41
C VAL A 372 16.61 -14.57 -12.65
N LEU A 373 15.51 -13.83 -12.46
CA LEU A 373 14.15 -14.32 -12.63
C LEU A 373 13.48 -13.61 -13.81
N GLY A 374 13.07 -14.36 -14.82
CA GLY A 374 12.38 -13.83 -15.99
C GLY A 374 10.99 -13.34 -15.62
N ARG A 375 10.47 -12.32 -16.29
CA ARG A 375 9.14 -11.76 -15.97
C ARG A 375 8.02 -12.78 -16.14
N ARG A 376 6.85 -12.51 -15.56
CA ARG A 376 5.67 -13.38 -15.72
C ARG A 376 5.20 -13.36 -17.19
N PRO A 377 4.74 -14.50 -17.74
CA PRO A 377 4.16 -14.54 -19.10
C PRO A 377 2.95 -13.61 -19.28
N SER A 378 2.23 -13.31 -18.20
CA SER A 378 1.10 -12.37 -18.18
C SER A 378 1.52 -10.90 -18.33
N GLY A 379 2.82 -10.59 -18.31
CA GLY A 379 3.34 -9.21 -18.28
C GLY A 379 3.17 -8.52 -16.92
N GLU A 380 2.76 -9.27 -15.89
CA GLU A 380 2.47 -8.73 -14.58
C GLU A 380 3.74 -8.60 -13.71
N SER A 381 3.99 -7.41 -13.15
CA SER A 381 5.11 -7.18 -12.24
C SER A 381 4.92 -7.92 -10.91
N TYR A 382 6.02 -8.36 -10.29
CA TYR A 382 5.98 -8.97 -8.95
C TYR A 382 5.57 -7.96 -7.88
N SER A 383 4.78 -8.43 -6.93
CA SER A 383 4.40 -7.63 -5.76
C SER A 383 5.61 -7.35 -4.86
N PRO A 384 5.61 -6.25 -4.06
CA PRO A 384 6.67 -5.98 -3.10
C PRO A 384 6.84 -7.10 -2.05
N ASP A 385 5.77 -7.81 -1.70
CA ASP A 385 5.84 -8.97 -0.81
C ASP A 385 6.57 -10.16 -1.46
N GLU A 386 6.26 -10.46 -2.72
CA GLU A 386 6.97 -11.50 -3.49
C GLU A 386 8.44 -11.15 -3.67
N ILE A 387 8.75 -9.89 -3.97
CA ILE A 387 10.14 -9.42 -4.07
C ILE A 387 10.88 -9.59 -2.74
N ARG A 388 10.22 -9.33 -1.59
CA ARG A 388 10.80 -9.56 -0.26
C ARG A 388 11.04 -11.04 0.00
N MET A 389 10.05 -11.90 -0.30
CA MET A 389 10.18 -13.35 -0.15
C MET A 389 11.32 -13.90 -1.01
N LEU A 390 11.35 -13.54 -2.29
CA LEU A 390 12.41 -13.93 -3.23
C LEU A 390 13.79 -13.46 -2.78
N ARG A 391 13.91 -12.25 -2.22
CA ARG A 391 15.19 -11.78 -1.67
C ARG A 391 15.64 -12.62 -0.47
N GLY A 392 14.71 -12.97 0.43
CA GLY A 392 14.99 -13.87 1.55
C GLY A 392 15.44 -15.24 1.05
N THR A 393 14.68 -15.84 0.12
CA THR A 393 15.04 -17.12 -0.50
C THR A 393 16.39 -17.07 -1.20
N ALA A 394 16.69 -16.02 -1.97
CA ALA A 394 17.98 -15.85 -2.62
C ALA A 394 19.13 -15.73 -1.61
N HIS A 395 18.91 -15.05 -0.49
CA HIS A 395 19.91 -14.93 0.57
C HIS A 395 20.22 -16.29 1.23
N GLU A 396 19.19 -17.06 1.58
CA GLU A 396 19.37 -18.38 2.20
C GLU A 396 20.02 -19.38 1.22
N ILE A 397 19.57 -19.39 -0.04
CA ILE A 397 20.20 -20.23 -1.09
C ILE A 397 21.67 -19.86 -1.28
N ALA A 398 22.01 -18.56 -1.24
CA ALA A 398 23.40 -18.12 -1.31
C ALA A 398 24.22 -18.62 -0.12
N ALA A 399 23.66 -18.62 1.09
CA ALA A 399 24.31 -19.13 2.29
C ALA A 399 24.60 -20.63 2.17
N GLU A 400 23.64 -21.43 1.69
CA GLU A 400 23.81 -22.87 1.50
C GLU A 400 24.82 -23.19 0.39
N LEU A 401 24.77 -22.49 -0.75
CA LEU A 401 25.77 -22.63 -1.81
C LEU A 401 27.18 -22.32 -1.29
N HIS A 402 27.33 -21.24 -0.53
CA HIS A 402 28.60 -20.87 0.09
C HIS A 402 29.09 -21.95 1.07
N ALA A 403 28.19 -22.54 1.87
CA ALA A 403 28.53 -23.60 2.82
C ALA A 403 29.00 -24.89 2.12
N ILE A 404 28.32 -25.32 1.05
CA ILE A 404 28.71 -26.48 0.26
C ILE A 404 30.09 -26.25 -0.39
N ARG A 405 30.29 -25.10 -1.05
CA ARG A 405 31.58 -24.73 -1.68
C ARG A 405 32.73 -24.66 -0.68
N ALA A 406 32.48 -24.12 0.51
CA ALA A 406 33.49 -24.07 1.57
C ALA A 406 33.92 -25.47 2.02
N ARG A 407 32.96 -26.41 2.09
CA ARG A 407 33.24 -27.82 2.42
C ARG A 407 34.03 -28.52 1.34
N GLU A 408 33.63 -28.39 0.07
CA GLU A 408 34.36 -28.94 -1.09
C GLU A 408 35.83 -28.47 -1.11
N ARG A 409 36.07 -27.18 -0.85
CA ARG A 409 37.43 -26.61 -0.77
C ARG A 409 38.23 -27.18 0.41
N ALA A 410 37.61 -27.36 1.58
CA ALA A 410 38.27 -27.92 2.75
C ALA A 410 38.63 -29.41 2.56
N GLU A 411 37.75 -30.20 1.95
CA GLU A 411 38.00 -31.60 1.61
C GLU A 411 39.12 -31.74 0.60
N LEU A 412 39.15 -30.89 -0.45
CA LEU A 412 40.25 -30.86 -1.40
C LEU A 412 41.59 -30.51 -0.73
N LEU A 413 41.60 -29.52 0.16
CA LEU A 413 42.81 -29.15 0.90
C LEU A 413 43.30 -30.31 1.78
N SER A 414 42.38 -30.97 2.50
CA SER A 414 42.69 -32.14 3.33
C SER A 414 43.22 -33.31 2.50
N ALA A 415 42.64 -33.55 1.32
CA ALA A 415 43.09 -34.59 0.40
C ALA A 415 44.52 -34.31 -0.13
N VAL A 416 44.84 -33.05 -0.42
CA VAL A 416 46.21 -32.64 -0.80
C VAL A 416 47.18 -32.82 0.37
N MET A 417 46.80 -32.38 1.58
CA MET A 417 47.66 -32.49 2.76
C MET A 417 47.93 -33.93 3.18
N SER A 418 46.97 -34.84 2.98
CA SER A 418 47.12 -36.28 3.24
C SER A 418 47.89 -37.03 2.15
N GLY A 419 48.28 -36.35 1.06
CA GLY A 419 48.97 -36.96 -0.08
C GLY A 419 48.09 -37.88 -0.93
N SER A 420 46.77 -37.87 -0.73
CA SER A 420 45.83 -38.71 -1.50
C SER A 420 45.55 -38.17 -2.91
N ILE A 421 45.80 -36.88 -3.15
CA ILE A 421 45.66 -36.22 -4.45
C ILE A 421 46.93 -35.40 -4.74
N ASP A 422 47.45 -35.52 -5.96
CA ASP A 422 48.57 -34.71 -6.44
C ASP A 422 48.19 -33.22 -6.55
N VAL A 423 49.14 -32.34 -6.26
CA VAL A 423 48.97 -30.88 -6.25
C VAL A 423 48.52 -30.35 -7.61
N ALA A 424 48.94 -30.99 -8.72
CA ALA A 424 48.50 -30.62 -10.07
C ALA A 424 47.00 -30.89 -10.28
N THR A 425 46.53 -32.07 -9.87
CA THR A 425 45.11 -32.46 -9.94
C THR A 425 44.25 -31.60 -9.03
N ALA A 426 44.75 -31.25 -7.84
CA ALA A 426 44.06 -30.35 -6.93
C ALA A 426 43.97 -28.92 -7.47
N LYS A 427 45.04 -28.40 -8.10
CA LYS A 427 45.01 -27.10 -8.79
C LYS A 427 44.01 -27.08 -9.94
N ALA A 428 43.92 -28.15 -10.73
CA ALA A 428 42.94 -28.27 -11.80
C ALA A 428 41.50 -28.25 -11.28
N ARG A 429 41.22 -28.94 -10.16
CA ARG A 429 39.89 -28.91 -9.52
C ARG A 429 39.58 -27.56 -8.86
N LEU A 430 40.54 -26.94 -8.18
CA LEU A 430 40.39 -25.59 -7.62
C LEU A 430 40.10 -24.56 -8.71
N ALA A 431 40.75 -24.66 -9.87
CA ALA A 431 40.49 -23.78 -11.01
C ALA A 431 39.05 -23.92 -11.56
N SER A 432 38.40 -25.07 -11.36
CA SER A 432 36.98 -25.25 -11.71
C SER A 432 36.01 -24.75 -10.63
N LEU A 433 36.49 -24.51 -9.41
CA LEU A 433 35.75 -24.00 -8.25
C LEU A 433 35.97 -22.50 -7.97
N SER A 434 36.99 -21.90 -8.60
CA SER A 434 37.25 -20.45 -8.74
C SER A 434 36.64 -19.90 -10.01
#